data_AF-A0A3D2ZAC8-F1
#
_entry.id   AF-A0A3D2ZAC8-F1
#
_cell.length_a   1.000
_cell.length_b   1.000
_cell.length_c   1.000
_cell.angle_alpha   90.00
_cell.angle_beta   90.00
_cell.angle_gamma   90.00
#
_symmetry.space_group_name_H-M   'P 1'
#
loop_
_entity.id
_entity.type
_entity.pdbx_description
1 polymer ?
#
loop_
_entity_poly.entity_id
_entity_poly.type
_entity_poly.pdbx_seq_one_letter_code
_entity_poly.pdbx_strand_id
1 'polypeptide(L)'
;RNEMDIAVVGVGAYVELGGRGKNQTFKSARIALAAVGPTPIFARDAGDGLQGQPVSEESILAAGEAAKAVATPISDMRGPAEYRTHLVGVLTKRALIGAVKRARGQYVPNAVQENGHPVYTLS
;
A
#
# COMPACT_ATOMS: atom_id res chain seq x y z
N ARG A 1 -7.44 -19.04 -10.33
CA ARG A 1 -8.68 -19.10 -9.51
C ARG A 1 -9.22 -17.69 -9.48
N ASN A 2 -10.23 -17.41 -10.31
CA ASN A 2 -10.94 -16.14 -10.34
C ASN A 2 -12.21 -16.31 -9.49
N GLU A 3 -12.49 -15.27 -8.71
CA GLU A 3 -13.80 -14.92 -8.15
C GLU A 3 -14.29 -15.71 -6.91
N MET A 4 -14.67 -14.93 -5.87
CA MET A 4 -15.06 -15.29 -4.50
C MET A 4 -13.97 -15.55 -3.43
N ASP A 5 -12.74 -15.00 -3.57
CA ASP A 5 -11.83 -14.93 -2.42
C ASP A 5 -12.03 -13.62 -1.64
N ILE A 6 -12.48 -13.73 -0.38
CA ILE A 6 -12.42 -12.64 0.60
C ILE A 6 -10.95 -12.22 0.70
N ALA A 7 -10.69 -10.91 0.63
CA ALA A 7 -9.33 -10.37 0.69
C ALA A 7 -8.58 -10.93 1.90
N VAL A 8 -7.48 -11.64 1.66
CA VAL A 8 -6.64 -12.21 2.72
C VAL A 8 -5.86 -11.11 3.46
N VAL A 9 -5.49 -10.06 2.72
CA VAL A 9 -4.90 -8.80 3.23
C VAL A 9 -5.31 -7.66 2.29
N GLY A 10 -5.70 -6.51 2.84
CA GLY A 10 -5.92 -5.28 2.08
C GLY A 10 -5.06 -4.15 2.62
N VAL A 11 -4.54 -3.29 1.73
CA VAL A 11 -3.80 -2.08 2.12
C VAL A 11 -4.24 -0.90 1.26
N GLY A 12 -4.59 0.20 1.92
CA GLY A 12 -4.83 1.50 1.30
C GLY A 12 -3.76 2.51 1.69
N ALA A 13 -3.31 3.32 0.73
CA ALA A 13 -2.34 4.38 0.98
C ALA A 13 -2.77 5.70 0.31
N TYR A 14 -2.62 6.78 1.04
CA TYR A 14 -2.72 8.16 0.56
C TYR A 14 -1.40 8.87 0.84
N VAL A 15 -0.97 9.72 -0.09
CA VAL A 15 0.22 10.56 0.08
C VAL A 15 -0.03 11.96 -0.43
N GLU A 16 0.57 12.93 0.24
CA GLU A 16 0.76 14.29 -0.25
C GLU A 16 2.26 14.49 -0.45
N LEU A 17 2.67 14.98 -1.62
CA LEU A 17 4.08 15.17 -1.95
C LEU A 17 4.46 16.65 -1.85
N GLY A 18 5.60 16.93 -1.22
CA GLY A 18 6.24 18.23 -1.18
C GLY A 18 7.46 18.27 -2.10
N GLY A 19 7.90 19.47 -2.47
CA GLY A 19 9.06 19.65 -3.35
C GLY A 19 8.82 19.19 -4.80
N ARG A 20 9.90 19.20 -5.60
CA ARG A 20 9.88 18.80 -7.02
C ARG A 20 11.17 18.08 -7.40
N GLY A 21 11.10 17.27 -8.46
CA GLY A 21 12.25 16.57 -9.01
C GLY A 21 12.93 15.66 -7.98
N LYS A 22 14.25 15.77 -7.86
CA LYS A 22 15.07 14.95 -6.95
C LYS A 22 14.88 15.27 -5.46
N ASN A 23 14.34 16.46 -5.14
CA ASN A 23 14.12 16.90 -3.75
C ASN A 23 12.66 16.68 -3.32
N GLN A 24 11.95 15.76 -3.98
CA GLN A 24 10.57 15.46 -3.62
C GLN A 24 10.53 14.65 -2.31
N THR A 25 9.67 15.08 -1.39
CA THR A 25 9.49 14.47 -0.07
C THR A 25 8.03 14.12 0.18
N PHE A 26 7.75 13.26 1.14
CA PHE A 26 6.38 13.08 1.62
C PHE A 26 6.02 14.24 2.57
N LYS A 27 5.03 15.04 2.21
CA LYS A 27 4.46 16.06 3.10
C LYS A 27 3.53 15.43 4.13
N SER A 28 2.74 14.43 3.71
CA SER A 28 1.96 13.58 4.60
C SER A 28 1.71 12.22 3.96
N ALA A 29 1.53 11.18 4.77
CA ALA A 29 1.13 9.85 4.31
C ALA A 29 0.12 9.22 5.29
N ARG A 30 -0.83 8.44 4.75
CA ARG A 30 -1.81 7.69 5.54
C ARG A 30 -1.88 6.27 5.02
N ILE A 31 -1.78 5.29 5.92
CA ILE A 31 -1.76 3.86 5.58
C ILE A 31 -2.82 3.15 6.41
N ALA A 32 -3.72 2.42 5.75
CA ALA A 32 -4.76 1.62 6.38
C ALA A 32 -4.65 0.16 5.96
N LEU A 33 -4.80 -0.75 6.92
CA LEU A 33 -4.70 -2.20 6.73
C LEU A 33 -6.07 -2.84 6.98
N ALA A 34 -6.43 -3.80 6.14
CA ALA A 34 -7.67 -4.57 6.23
C ALA A 34 -7.36 -6.08 6.25
N ALA A 35 -8.24 -6.86 6.88
CA ALA A 35 -8.15 -8.32 7.01
C ALA A 35 -6.91 -8.84 7.79
N VAL A 36 -6.26 -7.98 8.58
CA VAL A 36 -5.08 -8.31 9.42
C VAL A 36 -5.23 -7.88 10.89
N GLY A 37 -6.48 -7.84 11.36
CA GLY A 37 -6.88 -7.53 12.73
C GLY A 37 -8.40 -7.66 12.89
N PRO A 38 -8.92 -7.56 14.12
CA PRO A 38 -10.38 -7.64 14.37
C PRO A 38 -11.16 -6.48 13.76
N THR A 39 -10.51 -5.34 13.52
CA THR A 39 -11.03 -4.16 12.81
C THR A 39 -9.96 -3.63 11.85
N PRO A 40 -10.31 -2.77 10.87
CA PRO A 40 -9.31 -2.08 10.05
C PRO A 40 -8.31 -1.32 10.92
N ILE A 41 -7.02 -1.49 10.62
CA ILE A 41 -5.93 -0.90 11.41
C ILE A 41 -5.43 0.34 10.67
N PHE A 42 -5.41 1.48 11.35
CA PHE A 42 -4.72 2.67 10.85
C PHE A 42 -3.26 2.62 11.30
N ALA A 43 -2.34 2.35 10.36
CA ALA A 43 -0.90 2.22 10.62
C ALA A 43 -0.25 3.61 10.74
N ARG A 44 -0.55 4.29 11.85
CA ARG A 44 -0.13 5.67 12.13
C ARG A 44 1.38 5.85 12.02
N ASP A 45 2.15 5.03 12.74
CA ASP A 45 3.61 5.14 12.78
C ASP A 45 4.26 4.95 11.41
N ALA A 46 3.67 4.11 10.55
CA ALA A 46 4.14 3.93 9.18
C ALA A 46 3.90 5.16 8.29
N GLY A 47 2.78 5.88 8.50
CA GLY A 47 2.48 7.13 7.81
C GLY A 47 3.31 8.30 8.33
N ASP A 48 3.37 8.45 9.66
CA ASP A 48 4.11 9.51 10.34
C ASP A 48 5.62 9.39 10.07
N GLY A 49 6.16 8.16 10.02
CA GLY A 49 7.55 7.88 9.68
C GLY A 49 7.96 8.30 8.26
N LEU A 50 7.01 8.50 7.35
CA LEU A 50 7.30 9.02 6.01
C LEU A 50 7.38 10.54 5.98
N GLN A 51 6.77 11.27 6.91
CA GLN A 51 6.71 12.73 6.84
C GLN A 51 8.12 13.35 6.83
N GLY A 52 8.39 14.19 5.83
CA GLY A 52 9.70 14.82 5.61
C GLY A 52 10.74 13.92 4.95
N GLN A 53 10.49 12.61 4.83
CA GLN A 53 11.40 11.68 4.18
C GLN A 53 11.41 11.86 2.65
N PRO A 54 12.53 11.55 1.98
CA PRO A 54 12.58 11.54 0.53
C PRO A 54 11.62 10.49 -0.05
N VAL A 55 11.08 10.75 -1.24
CA VAL A 55 10.31 9.75 -1.98
C VAL A 55 11.28 8.73 -2.60
N SER A 56 11.71 7.77 -1.78
CA SER A 56 12.70 6.74 -2.12
C SER A 56 12.18 5.33 -1.83
N GLU A 57 12.85 4.32 -2.38
CA GLU A 57 12.56 2.92 -2.07
C GLU A 57 12.83 2.60 -0.60
N GLU A 58 13.90 3.13 -0.04
CA GLU A 58 14.28 2.94 1.37
C GLU A 58 13.19 3.45 2.33
N SER A 59 12.68 4.66 2.13
CA SER A 59 11.62 5.22 2.97
C SER A 59 10.32 4.41 2.85
N ILE A 60 9.98 3.94 1.65
CA ILE A 60 8.81 3.08 1.43
C ILE A 60 8.98 1.69 2.08
N LEU A 61 10.19 1.12 2.06
CA LEU A 61 10.49 -0.15 2.74
C LEU A 61 10.36 0.00 4.25
N ALA A 62 10.90 1.08 4.82
CA ALA A 62 10.78 1.36 6.25
C ALA A 62 9.30 1.50 6.68
N ALA A 63 8.47 2.19 5.89
CA ALA A 63 7.03 2.27 6.14
C ALA A 63 6.35 0.89 6.04
N GLY A 64 6.80 0.02 5.13
CA GLY A 64 6.33 -1.36 5.03
C GLY A 64 6.63 -2.18 6.30
N GLU A 65 7.83 -2.04 6.86
CA GLU A 65 8.20 -2.70 8.12
C GLU A 65 7.41 -2.15 9.31
N ALA A 66 7.22 -0.83 9.39
CA ALA A 66 6.35 -0.23 10.42
C ALA A 66 4.89 -0.71 10.30
N ALA A 67 4.37 -0.87 9.08
CA ALA A 67 3.02 -1.41 8.85
C ALA A 67 2.90 -2.88 9.28
N LYS A 68 3.97 -3.70 9.09
CA LYS A 68 4.01 -5.08 9.57
C LYS A 68 3.94 -5.16 11.09
N ALA A 69 4.64 -4.26 11.79
CA ALA A 69 4.73 -4.26 13.25
C ALA A 69 3.37 -4.06 13.94
N VAL A 70 2.43 -3.37 13.30
CA VAL A 70 1.08 -3.12 13.85
C VAL A 70 0.03 -4.15 13.39
N ALA A 71 0.37 -5.06 12.47
CA ALA A 71 -0.56 -6.07 11.99
C ALA A 71 -0.70 -7.21 13.01
N THR A 72 -1.94 -7.63 13.27
CA THR A 72 -2.25 -8.71 14.22
C THR A 72 -3.14 -9.79 13.58
N PRO A 73 -2.72 -10.42 12.46
CA PRO A 73 -3.51 -11.44 11.80
C PRO A 73 -3.55 -12.74 12.62
N ILE A 74 -4.64 -13.49 12.48
CA ILE A 74 -4.72 -14.88 12.93
C ILE A 74 -4.31 -15.83 11.81
N SER A 75 -3.89 -17.04 12.18
CA SER A 75 -3.73 -18.16 11.24
C SER A 75 -5.08 -18.86 11.04
N ASP A 76 -5.47 -19.14 9.79
CA ASP A 76 -6.67 -19.92 9.46
C ASP A 76 -6.49 -20.72 8.15
N MET A 77 -7.58 -21.28 7.62
CA MET A 77 -7.59 -22.06 6.37
C MET A 77 -7.13 -21.29 5.12
N ARG A 78 -7.06 -19.95 5.18
CA ARG A 78 -6.63 -19.07 4.08
C ARG A 78 -5.14 -18.72 4.17
N GLY A 79 -4.44 -19.19 5.20
CA GLY A 79 -2.99 -19.08 5.35
C GLY A 79 -2.52 -18.71 6.77
N PRO A 80 -1.22 -18.91 7.07
CA PRO A 80 -0.65 -18.59 8.37
C PRO A 80 -0.54 -17.07 8.59
N ALA A 81 -0.59 -16.66 9.85
CA ALA A 81 -0.44 -15.27 10.29
C ALA A 81 0.84 -14.63 9.73
N GLU A 82 1.96 -15.36 9.75
CA GLU A 82 3.25 -14.89 9.24
C GLU A 82 3.20 -14.52 7.75
N TYR A 83 2.49 -15.31 6.93
CA TYR A 83 2.31 -15.02 5.52
C TYR A 83 1.45 -13.76 5.32
N ARG A 84 0.39 -13.58 6.11
CA ARG A 84 -0.44 -12.36 6.07
C ARG A 84 0.37 -11.13 6.49
N THR A 85 1.18 -11.23 7.53
CA THR A 85 2.09 -10.15 7.93
C THR A 85 3.12 -9.85 6.84
N HIS A 86 3.69 -10.86 6.19
CA HIS A 86 4.57 -10.66 5.04
C HIS A 86 3.86 -9.88 3.91
N LEU A 87 2.62 -10.26 3.58
CA LEU A 87 1.81 -9.58 2.58
C LEU A 87 1.51 -8.12 2.94
N VAL A 88 1.38 -7.76 4.23
CA VAL A 88 1.22 -6.35 4.65
C VAL A 88 2.38 -5.50 4.16
N GLY A 89 3.63 -5.95 4.33
CA GLY A 89 4.80 -5.21 3.84
C GLY A 89 4.79 -5.05 2.32
N VAL A 90 4.53 -6.14 1.61
CA VAL A 90 4.47 -6.15 0.13
C VAL A 90 3.39 -5.21 -0.40
N LEU A 91 2.18 -5.30 0.15
CA LEU A 91 1.05 -4.49 -0.30
C LEU A 91 1.17 -3.03 0.12
N THR A 92 1.79 -2.74 1.28
CA THR A 92 2.12 -1.37 1.69
C THR A 92 3.09 -0.71 0.70
N LYS A 93 4.16 -1.40 0.31
CA LYS A 93 5.09 -0.91 -0.72
C LYS A 93 4.36 -0.63 -2.04
N ARG A 94 3.53 -1.57 -2.52
CA ARG A 94 2.78 -1.42 -3.78
C ARG A 94 1.77 -0.26 -3.71
N ALA A 95 1.05 -0.13 -2.60
CA ALA A 95 0.07 0.91 -2.37
C ALA A 95 0.72 2.30 -2.33
N LEU A 96 1.86 2.46 -1.63
CA LEU A 96 2.62 3.70 -1.58
C LEU A 96 3.19 4.09 -2.95
N ILE A 97 3.78 3.15 -3.69
CA ILE A 97 4.25 3.40 -5.06
C ILE A 97 3.09 3.87 -5.95
N GLY A 98 1.94 3.21 -5.87
CA GLY A 98 0.74 3.62 -6.61
C GLY A 98 0.25 5.01 -6.19
N ALA A 99 0.24 5.32 -4.90
CA ALA A 99 -0.16 6.63 -4.40
C ALA A 99 0.80 7.74 -4.86
N VAL A 100 2.12 7.50 -4.84
CA VAL A 100 3.13 8.42 -5.37
C VAL A 100 2.93 8.68 -6.87
N LYS A 101 2.69 7.62 -7.66
CA LYS A 101 2.40 7.77 -9.10
C LYS A 101 1.15 8.61 -9.33
N ARG A 102 0.05 8.34 -8.62
CA ARG A 102 -1.18 9.15 -8.70
C ARG A 102 -0.94 10.61 -8.29
N ALA A 103 -0.19 10.85 -7.21
CA ALA A 103 0.16 12.20 -6.76
C ALA A 103 1.04 12.97 -7.76
N ARG A 104 1.77 12.25 -8.63
CA ARG A 104 2.50 12.81 -9.78
C ARG A 104 1.64 12.98 -11.04
N GLY A 105 0.33 12.73 -10.96
CA GLY A 105 -0.60 12.79 -12.10
C GLY A 105 -0.51 11.59 -13.06
N GLN A 106 0.13 10.50 -12.65
CA GLN A 106 0.29 9.31 -13.49
C GLN A 106 -0.87 8.34 -13.30
N TYR A 107 -1.31 7.72 -14.41
CA TYR A 107 -2.26 6.62 -14.36
C TYR A 107 -1.66 5.42 -13.62
N VAL A 108 -2.45 4.83 -12.71
CA VAL A 108 -2.10 3.58 -12.03
C VAL A 108 -3.24 2.62 -12.32
N PRO A 109 -2.99 1.52 -13.06
CA PRO A 109 -4.04 0.54 -13.33
C PRO A 109 -4.57 -0.03 -12.02
N ASN A 110 -5.89 -0.21 -11.94
CA ASN A 110 -6.50 -0.94 -10.83
C ASN A 110 -5.99 -2.38 -10.84
N ALA A 111 -5.84 -3.00 -9.66
CA ALA A 111 -5.21 -4.31 -9.47
C ALA A 111 -5.96 -5.51 -10.12
N VAL A 112 -6.95 -5.25 -10.96
CA VAL A 112 -7.66 -6.24 -11.77
C VAL A 112 -7.26 -6.00 -13.23
N GLN A 113 -6.37 -6.84 -13.76
CA GLN A 113 -6.22 -7.00 -15.20
C GLN A 113 -6.44 -8.46 -15.54
N GLU A 114 -7.49 -8.74 -16.31
CA GLU A 114 -7.44 -9.80 -17.31
C GLU A 114 -6.74 -9.22 -18.55
N ASN A 115 -5.68 -9.90 -19.00
CA ASN A 115 -5.16 -9.85 -20.37
C ASN A 115 -4.75 -8.49 -20.97
N GLY A 116 -4.12 -7.61 -20.18
CA GLY A 116 -3.10 -6.69 -20.70
C GLY A 116 -3.52 -5.61 -21.71
N HIS A 117 -4.81 -5.31 -21.89
CA HIS A 117 -5.26 -4.23 -22.78
C HIS A 117 -5.97 -3.09 -22.02
N PRO A 118 -5.64 -1.82 -22.30
CA PRO A 118 -6.39 -0.68 -21.78
C PRO A 118 -7.74 -0.58 -22.52
N VAL A 119 -8.84 -0.86 -21.82
CA VAL A 119 -10.21 -0.66 -22.34
C VAL A 119 -10.69 0.76 -22.07
N TYR A 120 -10.08 1.78 -22.66
CA TYR A 120 -10.72 3.11 -22.84
C TYR A 120 -10.06 3.85 -24.01
N THR A 121 -10.61 3.71 -25.21
CA THR A 121 -10.50 4.75 -26.26
C THR A 121 -11.87 5.40 -26.35
N LEU A 122 -11.92 6.70 -26.04
CA LEU A 122 -13.07 7.56 -26.31
C LEU A 122 -13.18 7.77 -27.83
N SER A 123 -14.34 7.46 -28.39
CA SER A 123 -14.91 8.11 -29.57
C SER A 123 -16.40 8.34 -29.32
#